data_AF-A0A6G1SAH5-F1
#
_entry.id   AF-A0A6G1SAH5-F1
#
_cell.length_a   1.000
_cell.length_b   1.000
_cell.length_c   1.000
_cell.angle_alpha   90.00
_cell.angle_beta   90.00
_cell.angle_gamma   90.00
#
_symmetry.space_group_name_H-M   'P 1'
#
loop_
_entity.id
_entity.type
_entity.pdbx_description
1 polymer ?
#
loop_
_entity_poly.entity_id
_entity_poly.type
_entity_poly.pdbx_seq_one_letter_code
_entity_poly.pdbx_strand_id
1 'polypeptide(L)'
;MMSASLNVIKYLLFLFNILFVVTGLVLLSIGAAIKAAYYGYHVFLDDAYFSAPNLLIAVGLIILLVSFLGCCGAVKENHCMIVSYIALLILIFILELSGGIAGYVCRDKVEAVLNEKLTESMKNYG
;
A
#
# COMPACT_ATOMS: atom_id res chain seq x y z
N MET A 1 -5.16 -34.38 16.09
CA MET A 1 -6.07 -33.26 15.78
C MET A 1 -5.37 -31.90 15.84
N MET A 2 -4.56 -31.60 16.87
CA MET A 2 -3.85 -30.31 16.99
C MET A 2 -2.81 -30.01 15.88
N SER A 3 -2.22 -31.04 15.26
CA SER A 3 -1.24 -30.88 14.17
C SER A 3 -1.86 -30.52 12.81
N ALA A 4 -3.09 -30.95 12.52
CA ALA A 4 -3.76 -30.65 11.25
C ALA A 4 -4.11 -29.14 11.16
N SER A 5 -4.64 -28.56 12.23
CA SER A 5 -5.02 -27.14 12.28
C SER A 5 -3.83 -26.20 12.10
N LEU A 6 -2.67 -26.53 12.68
CA LEU A 6 -1.45 -25.72 12.55
C LEU A 6 -0.91 -25.72 11.11
N ASN A 7 -1.01 -26.85 10.41
CA ASN A 7 -0.59 -26.95 9.01
C ASN A 7 -1.50 -26.17 8.06
N VAL A 8 -2.82 -26.17 8.31
CA VAL A 8 -3.78 -25.35 7.54
C VAL A 8 -3.46 -23.86 7.68
N ILE A 9 -3.21 -23.39 8.90
CA ILE A 9 -2.88 -21.98 9.16
C ILE A 9 -1.57 -21.58 8.47
N LYS A 10 -0.53 -22.43 8.51
CA LYS A 10 0.74 -22.18 7.81
C LYS A 10 0.54 -22.06 6.30
N TYR A 11 -0.22 -22.97 5.70
CA TYR A 11 -0.49 -22.96 4.26
C TYR A 11 -1.31 -21.74 3.84
N LEU A 12 -2.31 -21.37 4.65
CA LEU A 12 -3.13 -20.19 4.42
C LEU A 12 -2.30 -18.90 4.53
N LEU A 13 -1.43 -18.78 5.54
CA LEU A 13 -0.50 -17.66 5.67
C LEU A 13 0.43 -17.55 4.46
N PHE A 14 0.98 -18.67 4.00
CA PHE A 14 1.85 -18.69 2.82
C PHE A 14 1.10 -18.25 1.55
N LEU A 15 -0.12 -18.75 1.35
CA LEU A 15 -0.96 -18.36 0.21
C LEU A 15 -1.29 -16.86 0.22
N PHE A 16 -1.77 -16.33 1.35
CA PHE A 16 -2.06 -14.90 1.48
C PHE A 16 -0.82 -14.05 1.25
N ASN A 17 0.34 -14.50 1.75
CA ASN A 17 1.59 -13.80 1.57
C ASN A 17 1.99 -13.70 0.08
N ILE A 18 1.86 -14.78 -0.68
CA ILE A 18 2.09 -14.76 -2.14
C ILE A 18 1.17 -13.75 -2.83
N LEU A 19 -0.11 -13.71 -2.46
CA LEU A 19 -1.06 -12.73 -3.02
C LEU A 19 -0.64 -11.28 -2.69
N PHE A 20 -0.14 -11.03 -1.48
CA PHE A 20 0.39 -9.72 -1.11
C PHE A 20 1.67 -9.39 -1.88
N VAL A 21 2.57 -10.34 -2.13
CA VAL A 21 3.75 -10.12 -2.98
C VAL A 21 3.33 -9.67 -4.38
N VAL A 22 2.39 -10.39 -5.01
CA VAL A 22 1.89 -10.03 -6.34
C VAL A 22 1.28 -8.63 -6.32
N THR A 23 0.47 -8.32 -5.31
CA THR A 23 -0.14 -7.00 -5.14
C THR A 23 0.92 -5.89 -4.99
N GLY A 24 1.95 -6.12 -4.16
CA GLY A 24 3.06 -5.17 -3.97
C GLY A 24 3.84 -4.92 -5.27
N LEU A 25 4.12 -5.96 -6.05
CA LEU A 25 4.77 -5.83 -7.36
C LEU A 25 3.92 -5.04 -8.35
N VAL A 26 2.60 -5.27 -8.37
CA VAL A 26 1.67 -4.53 -9.22
C VAL A 26 1.66 -3.04 -8.85
N LEU A 27 1.52 -2.71 -7.55
CA LEU A 27 1.52 -1.32 -7.09
C LEU A 27 2.83 -0.60 -7.39
N LEU A 28 3.96 -1.29 -7.20
CA LEU A 28 5.28 -0.75 -7.55
C LEU A 28 5.41 -0.48 -9.05
N SER A 29 4.98 -1.43 -9.87
CA SER A 29 5.04 -1.31 -11.33
C SER A 29 4.18 -0.15 -11.82
N ILE A 30 2.96 0.00 -11.29
CA ILE A 30 2.06 1.11 -11.63
C ILE A 30 2.65 2.45 -11.19
N GLY A 31 3.10 2.55 -9.94
CA GLY A 31 3.68 3.79 -9.42
C GLY A 31 4.95 4.21 -10.20
N ALA A 32 5.82 3.25 -10.51
CA ALA A 32 7.00 3.49 -11.33
C ALA A 32 6.65 3.88 -12.78
N ALA A 33 5.65 3.23 -13.39
CA ALA A 33 5.19 3.55 -14.75
C ALA A 33 4.62 4.96 -14.83
N ILE A 34 3.78 5.37 -13.86
CA ILE A 34 3.26 6.74 -13.76
C ILE A 34 4.43 7.71 -13.63
N LYS A 35 5.36 7.46 -12.69
CA LYS A 35 6.51 8.35 -12.49
C LYS A 35 7.39 8.48 -13.74
N ALA A 36 7.58 7.40 -14.49
CA ALA A 36 8.35 7.40 -15.74
C ALA A 36 7.63 8.17 -16.86
N ALA A 37 6.31 8.02 -16.99
CA ALA A 37 5.51 8.70 -18.00
C ALA A 37 5.46 10.24 -17.80
N TYR A 38 5.46 10.70 -16.55
CA TYR A 38 5.34 12.12 -16.21
C TYR A 38 6.66 12.83 -15.86
N TYR A 39 7.80 12.14 -16.00
CA TYR A 39 9.13 12.69 -15.69
C TYR A 39 9.45 13.98 -16.48
N GLY A 40 8.85 14.20 -17.66
CA GLY A 40 9.05 15.42 -18.45
C GLY A 40 8.23 16.64 -18.00
N TYR A 41 7.20 16.46 -17.16
CA TYR A 41 6.24 17.50 -16.75
C TYR A 41 6.48 18.01 -15.31
N HIS A 42 7.68 17.77 -14.77
CA HIS A 42 8.09 18.16 -13.40
C HIS A 42 7.85 19.63 -13.04
N VAL A 43 7.75 20.53 -14.03
CA VAL A 43 7.52 21.98 -13.83
C VAL A 43 6.03 22.37 -13.80
N PHE A 44 5.12 21.53 -14.31
CA PHE A 44 3.70 21.87 -14.48
C PHE A 44 2.74 21.11 -13.56
N LEU A 45 3.19 20.01 -12.95
CA LEU A 45 2.37 19.23 -12.03
C LEU A 45 2.64 19.66 -10.59
N ASP A 46 1.60 20.23 -9.96
CA ASP A 46 1.50 20.56 -8.53
C ASP A 46 2.06 19.40 -7.67
N ASP A 47 2.76 19.71 -6.56
CA ASP A 47 3.42 18.73 -5.67
C ASP A 47 2.47 17.59 -5.23
N ALA A 48 1.16 17.86 -5.19
CA ALA A 48 0.12 16.87 -4.90
C ALA A 48 0.11 15.68 -5.88
N TYR A 49 0.33 15.90 -7.18
CA TYR A 49 0.34 14.83 -8.20
C TYR A 49 1.61 13.98 -8.16
N PHE A 50 2.73 14.53 -7.70
CA PHE A 50 3.94 13.74 -7.43
C PHE A 50 3.82 12.91 -6.14
N SER A 51 3.01 13.38 -5.19
CA SER A 51 2.79 12.67 -3.92
C SER A 51 2.08 11.33 -4.12
N ALA A 52 1.06 11.26 -4.98
CA ALA A 52 0.27 10.04 -5.19
C ALA A 52 1.06 8.81 -5.73
N PRO A 53 1.82 8.90 -6.85
CA PRO A 53 2.61 7.78 -7.35
C PRO A 53 3.78 7.42 -6.41
N ASN A 54 4.39 8.39 -5.73
CA ASN A 54 5.38 8.11 -4.69
C ASN A 54 4.77 7.32 -3.52
N LEU A 55 3.54 7.64 -3.12
CA LEU A 55 2.81 6.93 -2.07
C LEU A 55 2.46 5.50 -2.51
N LEU A 56 2.08 5.30 -3.78
CA LEU A 56 1.86 3.97 -4.37
C LEU A 56 3.12 3.10 -4.30
N ILE A 57 4.28 3.68 -4.65
CA ILE A 57 5.58 2.99 -4.55
C ILE A 57 5.91 2.68 -3.09
N ALA A 58 5.74 3.63 -2.18
CA ALA A 58 6.03 3.43 -0.76
C ALA A 58 5.17 2.30 -0.17
N VAL A 59 3.86 2.31 -0.43
CA VAL A 59 2.93 1.27 0.02
C VAL A 59 3.30 -0.09 -0.59
N GLY A 60 3.62 -0.14 -1.89
CA GLY A 60 4.07 -1.37 -2.55
C GLY A 60 5.34 -1.96 -1.92
N LEU A 61 6.33 -1.13 -1.59
CA LEU A 61 7.55 -1.58 -0.87
C LEU A 61 7.22 -2.11 0.53
N ILE A 62 6.36 -1.43 1.28
CA ILE A 62 5.94 -1.87 2.62
C ILE A 62 5.25 -3.24 2.53
N ILE A 63 4.34 -3.42 1.58
CA ILE A 63 3.65 -4.71 1.36
C ILE A 63 4.65 -5.82 1.03
N LEU A 64 5.65 -5.55 0.18
CA LEU A 64 6.68 -6.54 -0.14
C LEU A 64 7.53 -6.91 1.08
N LEU A 65 7.92 -5.93 1.91
CA LEU A 65 8.70 -6.17 3.13
C LEU A 65 7.91 -6.99 4.15
N VAL A 66 6.65 -6.62 4.40
CA VAL A 66 5.75 -7.34 5.30
C VAL A 66 5.52 -8.77 4.80
N SER A 67 5.36 -8.94 3.49
CA SER A 67 5.23 -10.25 2.85
C SER A 67 6.49 -11.09 3.03
N PHE A 68 7.67 -10.53 2.75
CA PHE A 68 8.93 -11.25 2.96
C PHE A 68 9.10 -11.71 4.42
N LEU A 69 8.78 -10.84 5.39
CA LEU A 69 8.80 -11.20 6.81
C LEU A 69 7.80 -12.30 7.16
N GLY A 70 6.59 -12.29 6.57
CA GLY A 70 5.61 -13.34 6.77
C GLY A 70 6.02 -14.69 6.17
N CYS A 71 6.62 -14.70 4.97
CA CYS A 71 7.18 -15.93 4.38
C CYS A 71 8.34 -16.48 5.21
N CYS A 72 9.31 -15.63 5.58
CA CYS A 72 10.43 -16.06 6.42
C CYS A 72 9.99 -16.49 7.82
N GLY A 73 8.98 -15.83 8.40
CA GLY A 73 8.39 -16.22 9.69
C GLY A 73 7.68 -17.58 9.62
N ALA A 74 6.97 -17.86 8.52
CA ALA A 74 6.32 -19.14 8.29
C ALA A 74 7.33 -20.28 8.06
N VAL A 75 8.41 -20.03 7.31
CA VAL A 75 9.43 -21.05 6.99
C VAL A 75 10.35 -21.34 8.17
N LYS A 76 10.75 -20.32 8.95
CA LYS A 76 11.74 -20.47 10.02
C LYS A 76 11.18 -21.06 11.32
N GLU A 77 9.86 -21.25 11.40
CA GLU A 77 9.11 -21.66 12.61
C GLU A 77 9.49 -20.87 13.88
N ASN A 78 10.08 -19.68 13.68
CA ASN A 78 10.66 -18.89 14.76
C ASN A 78 9.57 -18.01 15.36
N HIS A 79 9.17 -18.33 16.58
CA HIS A 79 8.10 -17.67 17.30
C HIS A 79 8.29 -16.14 17.37
N CYS A 80 9.53 -15.67 17.56
CA CYS A 80 9.85 -14.24 17.59
C CYS A 80 9.51 -13.54 16.27
N MET A 81 9.75 -14.20 15.13
CA MET A 81 9.54 -13.62 13.80
C MET A 81 8.05 -13.54 13.42
N ILE A 82 7.26 -14.54 13.84
CA ILE A 82 5.80 -14.52 13.70
C ILE A 82 5.18 -13.43 14.59
N VAL A 83 5.69 -13.28 15.83
CA VAL A 83 5.23 -12.22 16.75
C VAL A 83 5.52 -10.83 16.17
N SER A 84 6.71 -10.59 15.61
CA SER A 84 7.02 -9.33 14.94
C SER A 84 6.10 -9.06 13.74
N TYR A 85 5.78 -10.08 12.94
CA TYR A 85 4.83 -9.96 11.83
C TYR A 85 3.43 -9.54 12.32
N ILE A 86 2.92 -10.18 13.38
CA ILE A 86 1.62 -9.82 13.97
C ILE A 86 1.65 -8.39 14.52
N ALA A 87 2.72 -8.00 15.22
CA ALA A 87 2.87 -6.65 15.75
C ALA A 87 2.87 -5.58 14.64
N LEU A 88 3.55 -5.84 13.53
CA LEU A 88 3.54 -4.96 12.35
C LEU A 88 2.14 -4.86 11.73
N LEU A 89 1.40 -5.97 11.62
CA LEU A 89 0.03 -5.95 11.10
C LEU A 89 -0.91 -5.13 11.99
N ILE A 90 -0.79 -5.25 13.32
CA ILE A 90 -1.57 -4.45 14.26
C ILE A 90 -1.25 -2.95 14.08
N LEU A 91 0.03 -2.61 13.92
CA LEU A 91 0.45 -1.23 13.69
C LEU A 91 -0.12 -0.68 12.37
N ILE A 92 -0.07 -1.47 11.29
CA ILE A 92 -0.66 -1.10 10.00
C ILE A 92 -2.17 -0.91 10.13
N PHE A 93 -2.87 -1.79 10.85
CA PHE A 93 -4.30 -1.68 11.06
C PHE A 93 -4.70 -0.38 11.78
N ILE A 94 -3.91 0.05 12.78
CA ILE A 94 -4.13 1.34 13.47
C ILE A 94 -3.90 2.51 12.50
N LEU A 95 -2.84 2.45 11.68
CA LEU A 95 -2.58 3.47 10.65
C LEU A 95 -3.70 3.54 9.61
N GLU A 96 -4.22 2.39 9.16
CA GLU A 96 -5.29 2.32 8.18
C GLU A 96 -6.61 2.86 8.74
N LEU A 97 -6.93 2.53 10.00
CA LEU A 97 -8.08 3.10 10.70
C LEU A 97 -7.95 4.62 10.88
N SER A 98 -6.80 5.10 11.35
CA SER A 98 -6.58 6.54 11.54
C SER A 98 -6.65 7.29 10.21
N GLY A 99 -6.06 6.76 9.15
CA GLY A 99 -6.14 7.30 7.79
C GLY A 99 -7.58 7.30 7.26
N GLY A 100 -8.34 6.21 7.47
CA GLY A 100 -9.74 6.11 7.08
C GLY A 100 -10.63 7.12 7.79
N ILE A 101 -10.44 7.31 9.09
CA ILE A 101 -11.18 8.31 9.88
C ILE A 101 -10.82 9.73 9.40
N ALA A 102 -9.52 10.03 9.25
CA ALA A 102 -9.06 11.33 8.77
C ALA A 102 -9.59 11.64 7.35
N GLY A 103 -9.58 10.64 6.47
CA GLY A 103 -10.14 10.73 5.13
C GLY A 103 -11.64 10.98 5.13
N TYR A 104 -12.40 10.29 5.99
CA TYR A 104 -13.84 10.51 6.15
C TYR A 104 -14.16 11.91 6.65
N VAL A 105 -13.42 12.41 7.65
CA VAL A 105 -13.63 13.76 8.22
C VAL A 105 -13.25 14.85 7.22
N CYS A 106 -12.23 14.63 6.38
CA CYS A 106 -11.80 15.61 5.38
C CYS A 106 -12.49 15.45 4.01
N ARG A 107 -13.49 14.57 3.87
CA ARG A 107 -14.12 14.27 2.57
C ARG A 107 -14.61 15.52 1.84
N ASP A 108 -15.24 16.45 2.55
CA ASP A 108 -15.82 17.65 1.96
C ASP A 108 -14.74 18.59 1.41
N LYS A 109 -13.57 18.63 2.08
CA LYS A 109 -12.40 19.38 1.61
C LYS A 109 -11.76 18.71 0.39
N VAL A 110 -11.66 17.38 0.40
CA VAL A 110 -11.11 16.60 -0.72
C VAL A 110 -11.97 16.78 -1.96
N GLU A 111 -13.30 16.74 -1.82
CA GLU A 111 -14.24 16.94 -2.93
C GLU A 111 -14.15 18.36 -3.51
N ALA A 112 -14.05 19.39 -2.65
CA ALA A 112 -13.87 20.77 -3.10
C ALA A 112 -12.55 20.95 -3.89
N VAL A 113 -11.43 20.44 -3.35
CA VAL A 113 -10.11 20.52 -4.01
C VAL A 113 -10.11 19.75 -5.33
N LEU A 114 -10.74 18.56 -5.38
CA LEU A 114 -10.79 17.75 -6.58
C LEU A 114 -11.56 18.45 -7.71
N ASN A 115 -12.72 19.04 -7.39
CA ASN A 115 -13.52 19.79 -8.36
C ASN A 115 -12.77 21.03 -8.89
N GLU A 116 -12.02 21.73 -8.03
CA GLU A 116 -11.20 22.87 -8.43
C GLU A 116 -10.08 22.44 -9.39
N LYS A 117 -9.30 21.41 -9.03
CA LYS A 117 -8.19 20.87 -9.85
C LYS A 117 -8.68 20.33 -11.20
N LEU A 118 -9.84 19.68 -11.24
CA LEU A 118 -10.44 19.18 -12.49
C LEU A 118 -10.89 20.33 -13.39
N THR A 119 -11.51 21.37 -12.82
CA THR A 119 -11.96 22.55 -13.58
C THR A 119 -10.78 23.34 -14.14
N GLU A 120 -9.70 23.49 -13.36
CA GLU A 120 -8.45 24.12 -13.79
C GLU A 120 -7.77 23.32 -14.92
N SER A 121 -7.72 21.98 -14.77
CA SER A 121 -7.17 21.10 -15.81
C SER A 121 -7.95 21.20 -17.12
N MET A 122 -9.29 21.28 -17.07
CA MET A 122 -10.11 21.47 -18.28
C MET A 122 -9.87 22.84 -18.94
N LYS A 123 -9.64 23.91 -18.17
CA LYS A 123 -9.34 25.24 -18.73
C LYS A 123 -7.97 25.31 -19.41
N ASN A 124 -6.97 24.57 -18.90
CA ASN A 124 -5.62 24.53 -19.49
C ASN A 124 -5.51 23.62 -20.73
N TYR A 125 -6.53 22.83 -21.04
CA TYR A 125 -6.58 21.98 -22.24
C TYR A 125 -7.24 22.67 -23.46
N GLY A 126 -7.82 23.87 -23.29
CA GLY A 126 -8.50 24.65 -24.33
C GLY A 126 -7.64 25.75 -24.93
#